data_AF-A0A6I5C3J7-F1
#
_entry.id   AF-A0A6I5C3J7-F1
#
_cell.length_a   1.000
_cell.length_b   1.000
_cell.length_c   1.000
_cell.angle_alpha   90.00
_cell.angle_beta   90.00
_cell.angle_gamma   90.00
#
_symmetry.space_group_name_H-M   'P 1'
#
loop_
_entity.id
_entity.type
_entity.pdbx_description
1 polymer ?
#
loop_
_entity_poly.entity_id
_entity_poly.type
_entity_poly.pdbx_seq_one_letter_code
_entity_poly.pdbx_strand_id
1 'polypeptide(L)' 'MPLALYPLALAVFAMGTSEFMLAGLLPGIAAGLDVGIGTAGALTSAFAAGMVVGAPLMAALARN' A
#
# COMPACT_ATOMS: atom_id res chain seq x y z
N MET A 1 23.84 -12.75 10.32
CA MET A 1 22.44 -12.29 10.40
C MET A 1 21.53 -13.38 9.82
N PRO A 2 20.31 -13.61 10.35
CA PRO A 2 19.40 -14.63 9.83
C PRO A 2 19.11 -14.39 8.34
N LEU A 3 19.25 -15.43 7.50
CA LEU A 3 19.02 -15.33 6.05
C LEU A 3 17.58 -14.89 5.70
N ALA A 4 16.62 -15.19 6.57
CA ALA A 4 15.22 -14.78 6.42
C ALA A 4 15.01 -13.25 6.45
N LEU A 5 15.96 -12.48 6.99
CA LEU A 5 15.82 -11.02 7.05
C LEU A 5 15.95 -10.34 5.69
N TYR A 6 16.72 -10.90 4.76
CA TYR A 6 16.88 -10.33 3.42
C TYR A 6 15.57 -10.31 2.62
N PRO A 7 14.81 -11.43 2.48
CA PRO A 7 13.53 -11.39 1.79
C PRO A 7 12.48 -10.57 2.54
N LEU A 8 12.49 -10.57 3.89
CA LEU A 8 11.61 -9.69 4.68
C LEU A 8 11.91 -8.21 4.45
N ALA A 9 13.18 -7.82 4.43
CA ALA A 9 13.60 -6.46 4.14
C ALA A 9 13.20 -6.03 2.72
N LEU A 10 13.38 -6.92 1.73
CA LEU A 10 12.95 -6.66 0.36
C LEU A 10 11.43 -6.48 0.26
N ALA A 11 10.65 -7.31 0.96
CA ALA A 11 9.19 -7.21 0.98
C ALA A 11 8.72 -5.88 1.59
N VAL A 12 9.27 -5.50 2.75
CA VAL A 12 8.93 -4.22 3.41
C VAL A 12 9.38 -3.02 2.56
N PHE A 13 10.55 -3.11 1.92
CA PHE A 13 11.03 -2.07 1.01
C PHE A 13 10.11 -1.88 -0.21
N ALA A 14 9.74 -2.97 -0.88
CA ALA A 14 8.86 -2.93 -2.03
C ALA A 14 7.45 -2.43 -1.66
N MET A 15 6.94 -2.86 -0.50
CA MET A 15 5.67 -2.39 0.05
C MET A 15 5.70 -0.88 0.30
N GLY A 16 6.69 -0.38 1.05
CA GLY A 16 6.83 1.05 1.31
C GLY A 16 6.97 1.87 0.03
N THR A 17 7.79 1.40 -0.91
CA THR A 17 7.96 2.07 -2.21
C THR A 17 6.64 2.19 -2.97
N SER A 18 5.83 1.14 -2.98
CA SER A 18 4.53 1.13 -3.68
C SER A 18 3.55 2.16 -3.09
N GLU A 19 3.54 2.30 -1.76
CA GLU A 19 2.65 3.24 -1.06
C GLU A 19 3.02 4.69 -1.31
N PHE A 20 4.32 5.02 -1.30
CA PHE A 20 4.79 6.38 -1.55
C PHE A 20 4.76 6.77 -3.04
N MET A 21 4.93 5.81 -3.95
CA MET A 21 4.87 6.06 -5.39
C MET A 21 3.47 6.56 -5.83
N LEU A 22 2.41 6.12 -5.15
CA LEU A 22 1.03 6.56 -5.41
C LEU A 22 0.89 8.08 -5.30
N ALA A 23 1.56 8.73 -4.35
CA ALA A 23 1.52 10.19 -4.19
C ALA A 23 2.10 10.93 -5.41
N GLY A 24 3.13 10.37 -6.05
CA GLY A 24 3.72 10.91 -7.28
C GLY A 24 2.88 10.63 -8.52
N LEU A 25 2.14 9.51 -8.53
CA LEU A 25 1.28 9.12 -9.64
C LEU A 25 -0.15 9.69 -9.54
N LEU A 26 -0.52 10.28 -8.40
CA LEU A 26 -1.88 10.76 -8.13
C LEU A 26 -2.43 11.70 -9.22
N PRO A 27 -1.66 12.68 -9.75
CA PRO A 27 -2.12 13.52 -10.86
C PRO A 27 -2.41 12.72 -12.14
N GLY A 28 -1.60 11.71 -12.43
CA GLY A 28 -1.79 10.82 -13.58
C GLY A 28 -3.01 9.92 -13.44
N ILE A 29 -3.27 9.42 -12.22
CA ILE A 29 -4.47 8.63 -11.90
C ILE A 29 -5.73 9.51 -12.04
N ALA A 30 -5.68 10.73 -11.50
CA ALA A 30 -6.77 11.70 -11.61
C ALA A 30 -7.11 12.01 -13.08
N ALA A 31 -6.08 12.26 -13.90
CA ALA A 31 -6.24 12.48 -15.33
C ALA A 31 -6.77 11.24 -16.08
N GLY A 32 -6.29 10.04 -15.74
CA GLY A 32 -6.72 8.79 -16.38
C GLY A 32 -8.15 8.36 -16.03
N LEU A 33 -8.68 8.81 -14.90
CA LEU A 33 -10.05 8.55 -14.45
C LEU A 33 -11.01 9.72 -14.71
N ASP A 34 -10.53 10.83 -15.28
CA ASP A 34 -11.27 12.07 -15.50
C ASP A 34 -11.93 12.63 -14.22
N VAL A 35 -11.23 12.54 -13.09
CA VAL A 35 -11.68 13.05 -11.78
C VAL A 35 -10.70 14.07 -11.20
N GLY A 36 -11.19 14.88 -10.25
CA GLY A 36 -10.32 15.79 -9.51
C GLY A 36 -9.29 15.06 -8.63
N ILE A 37 -8.12 15.68 -8.42
CA ILE A 37 -7.03 15.14 -7.58
C ILE A 37 -7.51 14.82 -6.16
N GLY A 38 -8.41 15.64 -5.60
CA GLY A 38 -9.02 15.37 -4.28
C GLY A 38 -9.80 14.06 -4.23
N THR A 39 -10.57 13.75 -5.28
CA THR A 39 -11.30 12.49 -5.40
C THR A 39 -10.35 11.31 -5.61
N ALA A 40 -9.31 11.47 -6.44
CA ALA A 40 -8.29 10.44 -6.61
C ALA A 40 -7.56 10.13 -5.28
N GLY A 41 -7.36 11.14 -4.42
CA GLY A 41 -6.81 10.97 -3.07
C GLY A 41 -7.66 10.08 -2.14
N ALA A 42 -8.96 9.93 -2.41
CA ALA A 42 -9.81 9.00 -1.66
C ALA A 42 -9.38 7.54 -1.83
N LEU A 43 -8.73 7.19 -2.95
CA LEU A 43 -8.16 5.85 -3.17
C LEU A 43 -7.08 5.52 -2.13
N THR A 44 -6.24 6.48 -1.78
CA THR A 44 -5.22 6.33 -0.72
C THR A 44 -5.88 6.06 0.63
N SER A 45 -6.97 6.76 0.94
CA SER A 45 -7.71 6.58 2.19
C SER A 45 -8.39 5.20 2.25
N ALA A 46 -8.98 4.75 1.14
CA ALA A 46 -9.57 3.43 1.02
C ALA A 46 -8.52 2.31 1.17
N PHE A 47 -7.33 2.49 0.58
CA PHE A 47 -6.21 1.57 0.76
C PHE A 47 -5.76 1.49 2.23
N ALA A 48 -5.60 2.63 2.90
CA ALA A 48 -5.22 2.68 4.31
C ALA A 48 -6.27 1.97 5.20
N ALA A 49 -7.56 2.18 4.94
CA ALA A 49 -8.62 1.46 5.63
C ALA A 49 -8.55 -0.06 5.40
N GLY A 50 -8.27 -0.48 4.15
CA GLY A 50 -8.03 -1.87 3.80
C GLY A 50 -6.86 -2.49 4.55
N MET A 51 -5.75 -1.76 4.69
CA MET A 51 -4.58 -2.21 5.46
C MET A 51 -4.86 -2.38 6.96
N VAL A 52 -5.57 -1.43 7.57
CA VAL A 52 -5.97 -1.47 8.99
C VAL A 52 -6.73 -2.75 9.31
N VAL A 53 -7.57 -3.23 8.39
CA VAL A 53 -8.35 -4.45 8.57
C VAL A 53 -7.58 -5.69 8.11
N GLY A 54 -6.96 -5.62 6.93
CA GLY A 54 -6.32 -6.75 6.26
C GLY A 54 -5.08 -7.27 6.99
N ALA A 55 -4.24 -6.39 7.54
CA ALA A 55 -3.03 -6.82 8.24
C ALA A 55 -3.33 -7.62 9.52
N PRO A 56 -4.21 -7.17 10.44
CA PRO A 56 -4.65 -7.99 11.57
C PRO A 56 -5.30 -9.30 11.16
N LEU A 57 -6.11 -9.30 10.10
CA LEU A 57 -6.77 -10.51 9.60
C LEU A 57 -5.76 -11.53 9.07
N MET A 58 -4.80 -11.10 8.26
CA MET A 58 -3.74 -11.98 7.75
C MET A 58 -2.85 -12.50 8.89
N ALA A 59 -2.48 -11.65 9.85
CA ALA A 59 -1.76 -12.10 11.04
C ALA A 59 -2.56 -13.15 11.83
N ALA A 60 -3.87 -12.96 11.96
CA ALA A 60 -4.75 -13.90 12.64
C ALA A 60 -4.87 -15.24 11.89
N LEU A 61 -4.83 -15.24 10.56
CA LEU A 61 -4.90 -16.45 9.73
C LEU A 61 -3.56 -17.19 9.67
N ALA A 62 -2.44 -16.47 9.58
CA ALA A 62 -1.10 -17.05 9.49
C ALA A 62 -0.58 -17.62 10.82
N ARG A 63 -1.27 -17.37 11.94
CA ARG A 63 -0.87 -17.83 13.27
C ARG A 63 -1.14 -19.33 13.53
N ASN A 64 -1.81 -20.04 12.62
CA ASN A 64 -2.21 -21.45 12.74
C ASN A 64 -1.40 -22.32 11.78
#